data_AF-A0A0M3HIM4-F1
#
_entry.id   AF-A0A0M3HIM4-F1
#
_cell.length_a   1.000
_cell.length_b   1.000
_cell.length_c   1.000
_cell.angle_alpha   90.00
_cell.angle_beta   90.00
_cell.angle_gamma   90.00
#
_symmetry.space_group_name_H-M   'P 1'
#
loop_
_entity.id
_entity.type
_entity.pdbx_description
1 polymer ?
#
loop_
_entity_poly.entity_id
_entity_poly.type
_entity_poly.pdbx_seq_one_letter_code
_entity_poly.pdbx_strand_id
1 'polypeptide(L)' 'GNLILGGGRIRAHPSDPRKTIVDYILCADLKGLDASGEKADQTLIKFMIEDIESAKDQIEKIRVRARKQSQGDEEEHLF' A
#
# COMPACT_ATOMS: atom_id res chain seq x y z
N GLY A 1 -6.16 6.09 20.12
CA GLY A 1 -7.24 5.48 19.33
C GLY A 1 -7.32 3.98 19.54
N ASN A 2 -8.41 3.37 19.07
CA ASN A 2 -8.71 1.95 19.11
C ASN A 2 -9.19 1.49 17.72
N LEU A 3 -8.60 0.43 17.18
CA LEU A 3 -9.07 -0.15 15.91
C LEU A 3 -10.34 -0.96 16.17
N ILE A 4 -11.44 -0.59 15.52
CA ILE A 4 -12.72 -1.28 15.64
C ILE A 4 -12.79 -2.40 14.59
N LEU A 5 -12.44 -2.09 13.35
CA LEU A 5 -12.39 -3.05 12.25
C LEU A 5 -11.28 -2.66 11.29
N GLY A 6 -10.45 -3.64 10.94
CA GLY A 6 -9.45 -3.51 9.90
C GLY A 6 -9.52 -4.74 9.00
N GLY A 7 -9.39 -4.54 7.69
CA GLY A 7 -9.34 -5.65 6.75
C GLY A 7 -8.86 -5.21 5.38
N GLY A 8 -8.37 -6.16 4.60
CA GLY A 8 -7.95 -5.92 3.22
C GLY A 8 -8.15 -7.14 2.35
N ARG A 9 -8.28 -6.90 1.05
CA ARG A 9 -8.32 -7.92 0.01
C ARG A 9 -7.31 -7.58 -1.05
N ILE A 10 -6.55 -8.57 -1.46
CA ILE A 10 -5.59 -8.48 -2.56
C ILE A 10 -6.15 -9.33 -3.70
N ARG A 11 -6.36 -8.73 -4.85
CA ARG A 11 -6.96 -9.39 -6.02
C ARG A 11 -6.12 -9.11 -7.27
N ALA A 12 -5.97 -10.11 -8.14
CA ALA A 12 -5.39 -9.87 -9.46
C ALA A 12 -6.33 -8.98 -10.30
N HIS A 13 -5.77 -8.08 -11.09
CA HIS A 13 -6.57 -7.28 -12.01
C HIS A 13 -7.15 -8.18 -13.11
N PRO A 14 -8.45 -8.12 -13.41
CA PRO A 14 -9.13 -9.12 -14.25
C PRO A 14 -8.63 -9.16 -15.69
N SER A 15 -8.06 -8.06 -16.19
CA SER A 15 -7.54 -7.94 -17.56
C SER A 15 -6.04 -7.67 -17.66
N ASP A 16 -5.32 -7.53 -16.54
CA ASP A 16 -3.87 -7.25 -16.57
C ASP A 16 -3.17 -8.04 -15.44
N PRO A 17 -2.57 -9.20 -15.74
CA PRO A 17 -1.97 -10.04 -14.70
C PRO A 17 -0.76 -9.40 -14.02
N ARG A 18 -0.24 -8.27 -14.53
CA ARG A 18 0.86 -7.51 -13.91
C ARG A 18 0.35 -6.45 -12.94
N LYS A 19 -0.96 -6.35 -12.75
CA LYS A 19 -1.59 -5.41 -11.81
C LYS A 19 -2.33 -6.15 -10.71
N THR A 20 -2.28 -5.57 -9.53
CA THR A 20 -2.96 -6.04 -8.34
C THR A 20 -3.87 -4.93 -7.83
N ILE A 21 -5.10 -5.29 -7.50
CA ILE A 21 -6.08 -4.43 -6.84
C ILE A 21 -5.99 -4.72 -5.34
N VAL A 22 -5.89 -3.66 -4.54
CA VAL A 22 -5.89 -3.74 -3.08
C VAL A 22 -7.09 -2.97 -2.56
N ASP A 23 -8.04 -3.69 -1.99
CA ASP A 23 -9.18 -3.10 -1.28
C ASP A 23 -8.88 -3.14 0.22
N TYR A 24 -9.23 -2.10 0.97
CA TYR A 24 -8.99 -2.04 2.41
C TYR A 24 -10.12 -1.28 3.10
N ILE A 25 -10.41 -1.67 4.34
CA ILE A 25 -11.42 -1.08 5.21
C ILE A 25 -10.74 -0.75 6.52
N LEU A 26 -10.96 0.48 6.98
CA LEU A 26 -10.48 0.99 8.25
C LEU A 26 -11.65 1.62 9.02
N CYS A 27 -11.94 1.09 10.21
CA CYS A 27 -12.83 1.68 11.17
C CYS A 27 -12.07 1.78 12.49
N ALA A 28 -11.78 3.00 12.92
CA ALA A 28 -11.03 3.24 14.15
C ALA A 28 -11.67 4.38 14.93
N ASP A 29 -11.71 4.22 16.25
CA ASP A 29 -12.04 5.29 17.18
C ASP A 29 -10.74 6.00 17.54
N LEU A 30 -10.56 7.25 17.10
CA LEU A 30 -9.30 7.94 17.30
C LEU A 30 -9.06 8.40 18.76
N LYS A 31 -10.02 8.26 19.69
CA LYS A 31 -10.00 8.62 21.14
C LYS A 31 -9.05 9.77 21.54
N GLY A 32 -9.61 10.87 22.03
CA GLY A 32 -8.82 12.00 22.56
C GLY A 32 -8.40 13.01 21.50
N LEU A 33 -8.79 12.80 20.25
CA LEU A 33 -8.86 13.88 19.27
C LEU A 33 -10.10 14.70 19.65
N ASP A 34 -9.92 15.96 20.08
CA ASP A 34 -11.02 16.94 20.23
C ASP A 34 -11.48 17.40 18.83
N ALA A 35 -11.89 16.41 18.05
CA ALA A 35 -12.19 16.50 16.65
C ALA A 35 -13.66 16.16 16.50
N SER A 36 -14.39 17.02 15.80
CA SER A 36 -15.69 16.64 15.25
C SER A 36 -15.55 15.34 14.45
N GLY A 37 -16.63 14.56 14.32
CA GLY A 37 -16.63 13.33 13.52
C GLY A 37 -16.01 13.51 12.14
N GLU A 38 -16.29 14.65 11.49
CA GLU A 38 -15.71 15.02 10.20
C GLU A 38 -14.17 15.12 10.22
N LYS A 39 -13.56 15.74 11.24
CA LYS A 39 -12.09 15.85 11.35
C LYS A 39 -11.45 14.49 11.61
N ALA A 40 -12.13 13.60 12.35
CA ALA A 40 -11.67 12.24 12.55
C ALA A 40 -11.72 11.44 11.23
N ASP A 41 -12.80 11.57 10.47
CA ASP A 41 -12.96 10.93 9.15
C ASP A 41 -11.89 11.40 8.16
N GLN A 42 -11.66 12.72 8.06
CA GLN A 42 -10.59 13.29 7.22
C GLN A 42 -9.20 12.77 7.63
N THR A 43 -8.96 12.62 8.93
CA THR A 43 -7.70 12.09 9.46
C THR A 43 -7.49 10.63 9.05
N LEU A 44 -8.54 9.80 9.18
CA LEU A 44 -8.50 8.40 8.74
C LEU A 44 -8.25 8.30 7.23
N ILE A 45 -8.97 9.09 6.43
CA ILE A 45 -8.77 9.14 4.97
C ILE A 45 -7.33 9.54 4.63
N LYS A 46 -6.76 10.51 5.35
CA LYS A 46 -5.38 10.94 5.13
C LYS A 46 -4.39 9.80 5.38
N PHE A 47 -4.49 9.10 6.50
CA PHE A 47 -3.64 7.95 6.80
C PHE A 47 -3.77 6.86 5.72
N MET A 48 -5.01 6.59 5.33
CA MET A 48 -5.34 5.65 4.27
C MET A 48 -4.68 6.01 2.93
N ILE A 49 -4.53 7.29 2.60
CA ILE A 49 -3.84 7.75 1.38
C ILE A 49 -2.31 7.65 1.53
N GLU A 50 -1.77 8.11 2.66
CA GLU A 50 -0.33 8.06 2.94
C GLU A 50 0.21 6.62 2.88
N ASP A 51 -0.54 5.66 3.40
CA ASP A 51 -0.19 4.23 3.32
C ASP A 51 -0.15 3.72 1.87
N ILE A 52 -1.11 4.14 1.02
CA ILE A 52 -1.10 3.79 -0.41
C ILE A 52 0.11 4.38 -1.12
N GLU A 53 0.43 5.64 -0.86
CA GLU A 53 1.57 6.33 -1.47
C GLU A 53 2.88 5.67 -1.07
N SER A 54 3.04 5.35 0.22
CA SER A 54 4.19 4.59 0.73
C SER A 54 4.30 3.22 0.08
N ALA A 55 3.20 2.47 -0.05
CA ALA A 55 3.20 1.17 -0.70
C ALA A 55 3.62 1.26 -2.18
N LYS A 56 3.15 2.28 -2.91
CA LYS A 56 3.55 2.53 -4.31
C LYS A 56 5.05 2.78 -4.43
N ASP A 57 5.60 3.63 -3.57
CA ASP A 57 7.04 3.92 -3.55
C ASP A 57 7.88 2.67 -3.24
N GLN A 58 7.45 1.87 -2.26
CA GLN A 58 8.12 0.61 -1.93
C GLN A 58 8.09 -0.40 -3.09
N ILE A 59 6.95 -0.54 -3.77
CA ILE A 59 6.81 -1.41 -4.96
C ILE A 59 7.79 -0.96 -6.06
N GLU A 60 7.90 0.35 -6.31
CA GLU A 60 8.82 0.85 -7.33
C GLU A 60 10.28 0.59 -6.96
N LYS A 61 10.66 0.80 -5.70
CA LYS A 61 12.00 0.45 -5.19
C LYS A 61 12.31 -1.02 -5.37
N ILE A 62 11.36 -1.91 -5.08
CA ILE A 62 11.52 -3.36 -5.28
C ILE A 62 11.68 -3.69 -6.76
N ARG A 63 10.89 -3.08 -7.65
CA ARG A 63 11.00 -3.28 -9.11
C ARG A 63 12.36 -2.87 -9.64
N VAL A 64 12.88 -1.72 -9.20
CA VAL A 64 14.22 -1.26 -9.59
C VAL A 64 15.29 -2.25 -9.13
N ARG A 65 15.21 -2.75 -7.90
CA ARG A 65 16.15 -3.76 -7.37
C ARG A 65 16.08 -5.07 -8.14
N ALA A 66 14.88 -5.59 -8.40
CA ALA A 66 14.68 -6.82 -9.14
C ALA A 66 15.25 -6.73 -10.57
N ARG A 67 15.06 -5.59 -11.26
CA ARG A 67 15.64 -5.35 -12.60
C ARG A 67 17.17 -5.35 -12.59
N LYS A 68 17.78 -4.74 -11.57
CA LYS A 68 19.24 -4.72 -11.43
C LYS A 68 19.81 -6.11 -11.17
N GLN A 69 19.12 -6.94 -10.38
CA GLN A 69 19.51 -8.33 -10.14
C GLN A 69 19.44 -9.17 -11.42
N SER A 70 18.34 -9.07 -12.18
CA SER A 70 18.22 -9.81 -13.44
C SER A 70 19.29 -9.42 -14.48
N GLN A 71 19.77 -8.18 -14.48
CA GLN A 71 20.86 -7.75 -15.37
C GLN A 71 22.24 -8.25 -14.92
N GLY A 72 22.49 -8.33 -13.61
CA GLY A 72 23.72 -8.91 -13.07
C GLY A 72 23.81 -10.41 -13.31
N ASP A 73 22.69 -11.13 -13.16
CA ASP A 73 22.61 -12.58 -13.42
C ASP A 73 22.80 -12.90 -14.92
N GLU A 74 22.32 -12.04 -15.82
CA GLU A 74 22.56 -12.18 -17.27
C GLU A 74 24.03 -11.94 -17.65
N GLU A 75 24.72 -10.99 -17.02
CA GLU A 75 26.15 -10.77 -17.26
C GLU A 75 27.01 -11.93 -16.71
N GLU A 76 26.69 -12.50 -15.54
CA GLU A 76 27.45 -13.61 -14.94
C GLU A 76 27.35 -14.93 -15.73
N HIS A 77 26.28 -15.12 -16.52
CA HIS A 77 26.09 -16.27 -17.39
C HIS A 77 26.69 -16.12 -18.81
N LEU A 78 27.21 -14.93 -19.15
CA LEU A 78 27.83 -14.66 -20.45
C LEU A 78 29.38 -14.77 -20.43
N PHE A 79 29.99 -15.03 -19.27
CA PHE A 79 31.45 -15.21 -19.11
C PHE A 79 31.83 -16.64 -18.71
#